data_AF-A0A1H1QZL6-F1
#
_entry.id   AF-A0A1H1QZL6-F1
#
_cell.length_a   1.000
_cell.length_b   1.000
_cell.length_c   1.000
_cell.angle_alpha   90.00
_cell.angle_beta   90.00
_cell.angle_gamma   90.00
#
_symmetry.space_group_name_H-M   'P 1'
#
loop_
_entity.id
_entity.type
_entity.pdbx_description
1 polymer ?
#
loop_
_entity_poly.entity_id
_entity_poly.type
_entity_poly.pdbx_seq_one_letter_code
_entity_poly.pdbx_strand_id
1 'polypeptide(L)'
;MTPAHMRPTLPEKPTQRVRTALIVVAVVGFTALTMTPRIGGIDVDIASIARNWRNGADKLLQMLQPNLAFVPRTVGPMVETLQMAIVGAVLSAVISIPLTLWAATPTNPNSVGRAIVRTVINVVRSVPDLVYASILVAMVGVGALPGVITLFLFNIGIVVKLVSEAIDSENHGYIEAGRAAGGTQFQINRAMALPEVMPLFMNQWLYTLELNVRVSAILGLVGAGGIGRLLEERRSFFAYEDVSIIILEILVVVVLVEMLSNWLRKRLV
;
A
#
# COMPACT_ATOMS: atom_id res chain seq x y z
N MET A 1 -62.92 12.88 -34.02
CA MET A 1 -62.91 12.37 -32.64
C MET A 1 -61.49 11.90 -32.33
N THR A 2 -60.86 12.55 -31.36
CA THR A 2 -59.42 12.56 -31.06
C THR A 2 -58.92 11.26 -30.41
N PRO A 3 -57.72 10.74 -30.74
CA PRO A 3 -57.14 9.60 -30.04
C PRO A 3 -56.61 10.05 -28.67
N ALA A 4 -57.14 9.45 -27.61
CA ALA A 4 -56.77 9.75 -26.24
C ALA A 4 -55.33 9.27 -25.92
N HIS A 5 -54.49 10.19 -25.43
CA HIS A 5 -53.16 9.89 -24.92
C HIS A 5 -53.21 8.88 -23.76
N MET A 6 -52.69 7.67 -23.97
CA MET A 6 -52.48 6.68 -22.91
C MET A 6 -51.28 7.13 -22.06
N ARG A 7 -51.52 7.60 -20.83
CA ARG A 7 -50.45 7.97 -19.88
C ARG A 7 -49.79 6.70 -19.34
N PRO A 8 -48.45 6.59 -19.28
CA PRO A 8 -47.78 5.44 -18.69
C PRO A 8 -48.12 5.34 -17.20
N THR A 9 -48.73 4.24 -16.76
CA THR A 9 -48.91 3.96 -15.33
C THR A 9 -47.57 3.49 -14.76
N LEU A 10 -46.98 4.28 -13.86
CA LEU A 10 -45.75 3.91 -13.17
C LEU A 10 -45.99 2.65 -12.32
N PRO A 11 -45.14 1.61 -12.39
CA PRO A 11 -45.27 0.43 -11.55
C PRO A 11 -45.10 0.78 -10.07
N GLU A 12 -45.89 0.15 -9.20
CA GLU A 12 -45.83 0.38 -7.75
C GLU A 12 -44.43 0.03 -7.21
N LYS A 13 -43.83 0.96 -6.45
CA LYS A 13 -42.52 0.75 -5.82
C LYS A 13 -42.60 -0.47 -4.89
N PRO A 14 -41.73 -1.48 -5.04
CA PRO A 14 -41.76 -2.66 -4.20
C PRO A 14 -41.55 -2.26 -2.74
N THR A 15 -42.52 -2.55 -1.87
CA THR A 15 -42.46 -2.25 -0.44
C THR A 15 -41.53 -3.21 0.28
N GLN A 16 -40.23 -3.11 0.01
CA GLN A 16 -39.20 -3.87 0.71
C GLN A 16 -38.94 -3.37 2.15
N ARG A 17 -39.77 -2.45 2.67
CA ARG A 17 -39.62 -1.84 4.00
C ARG A 17 -39.49 -2.87 5.12
N VAL A 18 -40.22 -3.99 5.04
CA VAL A 18 -40.14 -5.08 6.01
C VAL A 18 -38.80 -5.82 5.91
N ARG A 19 -38.33 -6.11 4.69
CA ARG A 19 -37.03 -6.74 4.45
C ARG A 19 -35.87 -5.82 4.87
N THR A 20 -35.96 -4.52 4.60
CA THR A 20 -34.98 -3.53 5.05
C THR A 20 -34.98 -3.42 6.57
N ALA A 21 -36.15 -3.38 7.22
CA ALA A 21 -36.25 -3.38 8.67
C ALA A 21 -35.63 -4.65 9.29
N LEU A 22 -35.89 -5.83 8.72
CA LEU A 22 -35.28 -7.09 9.18
C LEU A 22 -33.74 -7.08 9.04
N ILE A 23 -33.21 -6.57 7.91
CA ILE A 23 -31.76 -6.44 7.72
C ILE A 23 -31.17 -5.46 8.73
N VAL A 24 -31.80 -4.30 8.95
CA VAL A 24 -31.33 -3.32 9.93
C VAL A 24 -31.35 -3.90 11.34
N VAL A 25 -32.42 -4.58 11.73
CA VAL A 25 -32.51 -5.23 13.05
C VAL A 25 -31.48 -6.34 13.20
N ALA A 26 -31.23 -7.15 12.16
CA ALA A 26 -30.21 -8.18 12.18
C ALA A 26 -28.80 -7.58 12.31
N VAL A 27 -28.50 -6.49 11.59
CA VAL A 27 -27.21 -5.79 11.68
C VAL A 27 -27.04 -5.15 13.05
N VAL A 28 -28.03 -4.41 13.55
CA VAL A 28 -27.98 -3.77 14.88
C VAL A 28 -27.89 -4.81 15.98
N GLY A 29 -28.63 -5.92 15.87
CA GLY A 29 -28.58 -7.04 16.80
C GLY A 29 -27.21 -7.72 16.81
N PHE A 30 -26.64 -7.97 15.63
CA PHE A 30 -25.28 -8.50 15.49
C PHE A 30 -24.24 -7.54 16.08
N THR A 31 -24.31 -6.24 15.77
CA THR A 31 -23.43 -5.22 16.34
C THR A 31 -23.54 -5.19 17.87
N ALA A 32 -24.75 -5.13 18.42
CA ALA A 32 -24.97 -5.12 19.86
C ALA A 32 -24.44 -6.39 20.53
N LEU A 33 -24.62 -7.56 19.90
CA LEU A 33 -24.07 -8.82 20.36
C LEU A 33 -22.53 -8.79 20.40
N THR A 34 -21.88 -8.27 19.35
CA THR A 34 -20.42 -8.14 19.28
C THR A 34 -19.85 -7.09 20.25
N MET A 35 -20.68 -6.20 20.79
CA MET A 35 -20.31 -5.23 21.83
C MET A 35 -20.50 -5.77 23.25
N THR A 36 -21.08 -6.97 23.43
CA THR A 36 -21.27 -7.54 24.77
C THR A 36 -20.06 -8.38 25.20
N PRO A 37 -19.31 -7.98 26.24
CA PRO A 37 -18.09 -8.68 26.67
C PRO A 37 -18.33 -10.13 27.14
N ARG A 38 -19.57 -10.45 27.54
CA ARG A 38 -19.98 -11.79 28.02
C ARG A 38 -19.85 -12.89 26.99
N ILE A 39 -19.78 -12.54 25.71
CA ILE A 39 -19.73 -13.48 24.57
C ILE A 39 -18.35 -13.42 23.88
N GLY A 40 -17.37 -12.74 24.50
CA GLY A 40 -16.07 -12.46 23.86
C GLY A 40 -16.11 -11.27 22.90
N GLY A 41 -17.14 -10.41 23.00
CA GLY A 41 -17.23 -9.16 22.26
C GLY A 41 -16.26 -8.08 22.75
N ILE A 42 -16.10 -7.00 21.96
CA ILE A 42 -15.20 -5.88 22.27
C ILE A 42 -15.81 -5.05 23.39
N ASP A 43 -15.07 -4.81 24.48
CA ASP A 43 -15.48 -3.92 25.56
C ASP A 43 -15.34 -2.45 25.12
N VAL A 44 -16.42 -1.87 24.62
CA VAL A 44 -16.46 -0.49 24.16
C VAL A 44 -16.74 0.43 25.36
N ASP A 45 -15.71 0.68 26.17
CA ASP A 45 -15.80 1.60 27.32
C ASP A 45 -15.69 3.07 26.87
N ILE A 46 -16.80 3.63 26.40
CA ILE A 46 -16.89 5.07 26.04
C ILE A 46 -16.61 5.96 27.27
N ALA A 47 -16.86 5.48 28.49
CA ALA A 47 -16.58 6.25 29.71
C ALA A 47 -15.07 6.41 29.95
N SER A 48 -14.23 5.49 29.47
CA SER A 48 -12.77 5.63 29.52
C SER A 48 -12.27 6.86 28.73
N ILE A 49 -12.91 7.18 27.59
CA ILE A 49 -12.57 8.35 26.77
C ILE A 49 -12.92 9.63 27.53
N ALA A 50 -14.12 9.70 28.11
CA ALA A 50 -14.55 10.86 28.89
C ALA A 50 -13.66 11.08 30.13
N ARG A 51 -13.29 10.00 30.83
CA ARG A 51 -12.40 10.07 32.00
C ARG A 51 -10.98 10.53 31.63
N ASN A 52 -10.47 10.13 30.48
CA ASN A 52 -9.12 10.47 30.02
C ASN A 52 -9.07 11.68 29.08
N TRP A 53 -10.18 12.41 28.90
CA TRP A 53 -10.28 13.49 27.94
C TRP A 53 -9.22 14.58 28.15
N ARG A 54 -8.96 14.97 29.41
CA ARG A 54 -7.90 15.95 29.74
C ARG A 54 -6.53 15.48 29.28
N ASN A 55 -6.18 14.22 29.55
CA ASN A 55 -4.90 13.62 29.15
C ASN A 55 -4.71 13.60 27.63
N GLY A 56 -5.79 13.51 26.85
CA GLY A 56 -5.76 13.59 25.40
C GLY A 56 -5.63 15.04 24.91
N ALA A 57 -6.43 15.94 25.47
CA ALA A 57 -6.39 17.37 25.15
C ALA A 57 -5.00 17.98 25.41
N ASP A 58 -4.37 17.66 26.54
CA ASP A 58 -3.05 18.18 26.89
C ASP A 58 -1.97 17.73 25.89
N LYS A 59 -2.01 16.47 25.46
CA LYS A 59 -1.10 15.95 24.42
C LYS A 59 -1.34 16.60 23.07
N LEU A 60 -2.60 16.81 22.68
CA LEU A 60 -2.94 17.50 21.44
C LEU A 60 -2.44 18.95 21.46
N LEU A 61 -2.58 19.65 22.58
CA LEU A 61 -2.06 21.01 22.75
C LEU A 61 -0.53 21.05 22.63
N GLN A 62 0.19 20.08 23.21
CA GLN A 62 1.64 19.94 23.01
C GLN A 62 2.00 19.69 21.54
N MET A 63 1.23 18.86 20.83
CA MET A 63 1.46 18.62 19.40
C MET A 63 1.20 19.85 18.52
N LEU A 64 0.49 20.85 19.01
CA LEU A 64 0.30 22.13 18.30
C LEU A 64 1.48 23.10 18.51
N GLN A 65 2.45 22.76 19.35
CA GLN A 65 3.66 23.55 19.62
C GLN A 65 4.92 22.80 19.14
N PRO A 66 5.14 22.69 17.81
CA PRO A 66 6.27 21.93 17.29
C PRO A 66 7.61 22.58 17.63
N ASN A 67 8.51 21.78 18.22
CA ASN A 67 9.85 22.22 18.60
C ASN A 67 10.78 22.26 17.38
N LEU A 68 10.85 23.41 16.70
CA LEU A 68 11.71 23.60 15.52
C LEU A 68 13.21 23.42 15.81
N ALA A 69 13.65 23.60 17.06
CA ALA A 69 15.04 23.38 17.45
C ALA A 69 15.46 21.90 17.34
N PHE A 70 14.49 20.99 17.22
CA PHE A 70 14.73 19.56 17.09
C PHE A 70 15.03 19.11 15.65
N VAL A 71 14.70 19.92 14.63
CA VAL A 71 14.87 19.58 13.20
C VAL A 71 16.30 19.10 12.84
N PRO A 72 17.40 19.67 13.37
CA PRO A 72 18.73 19.15 13.05
C PRO A 72 18.94 17.68 13.44
N ARG A 73 18.21 17.17 14.44
CA ARG A 73 18.28 15.77 14.86
C ARG A 73 17.47 14.82 13.98
N THR A 74 16.51 15.33 13.22
CA THR A 74 15.62 14.52 12.37
C THR A 74 16.15 14.32 10.96
N VAL A 75 16.98 15.25 10.45
CA VAL A 75 17.58 15.19 9.11
C VAL A 75 18.29 13.86 8.84
N GLY A 76 19.15 13.40 9.75
CA GLY A 76 19.89 12.13 9.57
C GLY A 76 18.96 10.92 9.43
N PRO A 77 18.06 10.69 10.41
CA PRO A 77 17.05 9.63 10.31
C PRO A 77 16.11 9.75 9.11
N MET A 78 15.76 10.97 8.69
CA MET A 78 14.96 11.20 7.49
C MET A 78 15.70 10.78 6.21
N VAL A 79 16.99 11.10 6.13
CA VAL A 79 17.85 10.64 5.02
C VAL A 79 17.96 9.12 5.01
N GLU A 80 18.13 8.48 6.17
CA GLU A 80 18.14 7.02 6.29
C GLU A 80 16.82 6.41 5.76
N THR A 81 15.67 7.00 6.12
CA THR A 81 14.34 6.60 5.60
C THR A 81 14.25 6.71 4.07
N LEU A 82 14.72 7.82 3.49
CA LEU A 82 14.74 8.00 2.03
C LEU A 82 15.70 7.01 1.34
N GLN A 83 16.87 6.76 1.92
CA GLN A 83 17.82 5.77 1.42
C GLN A 83 17.20 4.37 1.41
N MET A 84 16.54 3.98 2.51
CA MET A 84 15.85 2.68 2.59
C MET A 84 14.77 2.56 1.51
N ALA A 85 13.96 3.61 1.33
CA ALA A 85 12.89 3.65 0.33
C ALA A 85 13.42 3.48 -1.09
N ILE A 86 14.49 4.21 -1.44
CA ILE A 86 15.13 4.18 -2.75
C ILE A 86 15.82 2.83 -2.99
N VAL A 87 16.61 2.34 -2.04
CA VAL A 87 17.35 1.07 -2.19
C VAL A 87 16.37 -0.09 -2.34
N GLY A 88 15.35 -0.17 -1.49
CA GLY A 88 14.30 -1.18 -1.61
C GLY A 88 13.57 -1.12 -2.96
N ALA A 89 13.25 0.09 -3.42
CA ALA A 89 12.64 0.31 -4.73
C ALA A 89 13.53 -0.14 -5.88
N VAL A 90 14.81 0.25 -5.90
CA VAL A 90 15.76 -0.12 -6.97
C VAL A 90 15.98 -1.63 -7.02
N LEU A 91 16.22 -2.27 -5.87
CA LEU A 91 16.40 -3.73 -5.81
C LEU A 91 15.16 -4.46 -6.31
N SER A 92 13.97 -3.99 -5.90
CA SER A 92 12.72 -4.59 -6.35
C SER A 92 12.48 -4.37 -7.85
N ALA A 93 12.91 -3.24 -8.43
CA ALA A 93 12.72 -2.95 -9.86
C ALA A 93 13.41 -3.99 -10.74
N VAL A 94 14.69 -4.26 -10.43
CA VAL A 94 15.53 -5.19 -11.20
C VAL A 94 14.93 -6.60 -11.23
N ILE A 95 14.41 -7.04 -10.09
CA ILE A 95 13.82 -8.38 -9.94
C ILE A 95 12.37 -8.44 -10.46
N SER A 96 11.62 -7.34 -10.34
CA SER A 96 10.20 -7.31 -10.73
C SER A 96 10.02 -7.33 -12.25
N ILE A 97 10.92 -6.75 -13.04
CA ILE A 97 10.84 -6.78 -14.52
C ILE A 97 10.74 -8.22 -15.06
N PRO A 98 11.72 -9.12 -14.81
CA PRO A 98 11.64 -10.48 -15.32
C PRO A 98 10.48 -11.27 -14.70
N LEU A 99 10.21 -11.09 -13.40
CA LEU A 99 9.13 -11.80 -12.71
C LEU A 99 7.74 -11.43 -13.26
N THR A 100 7.52 -10.17 -13.62
CA THR A 100 6.27 -9.69 -14.22
C THR A 100 6.00 -10.41 -15.54
N LEU A 101 7.00 -10.47 -16.42
CA LEU A 101 6.88 -11.17 -17.70
C LEU A 101 6.74 -12.68 -17.52
N TRP A 102 7.31 -13.27 -16.47
CA TRP A 102 7.10 -14.70 -16.17
C TRP A 102 5.74 -14.99 -15.52
N ALA A 103 5.18 -14.04 -14.80
CA ALA A 103 3.88 -14.17 -14.15
C ALA A 103 2.71 -14.00 -15.12
N ALA A 104 2.87 -13.25 -16.22
CA ALA A 104 1.80 -13.01 -17.19
C ALA A 104 1.61 -14.17 -18.18
N THR A 105 0.36 -14.41 -18.56
CA THR A 105 -0.08 -15.50 -19.46
C THR A 105 0.45 -15.37 -20.88
N PRO A 106 0.38 -14.18 -21.51
CA PRO A 106 0.78 -13.99 -22.91
C PRO A 106 2.29 -14.11 -23.14
N THR A 107 3.07 -13.75 -22.12
CA THR A 107 4.54 -13.69 -22.14
C THR A 107 5.21 -14.98 -21.68
N ASN A 108 4.50 -15.86 -20.96
CA ASN A 108 5.04 -17.15 -20.49
C ASN A 108 4.06 -18.31 -20.79
N PRO A 109 4.35 -19.16 -21.80
CA PRO A 109 3.50 -20.31 -22.12
C PRO A 109 3.59 -21.45 -21.10
N ASN A 110 4.62 -21.49 -20.24
CA ASN A 110 4.76 -22.52 -19.22
C ASN A 110 3.81 -22.27 -18.03
N SER A 111 2.68 -22.98 -18.03
CA SER A 111 1.64 -22.87 -17.00
C SER A 111 2.15 -23.19 -15.60
N VAL A 112 3.05 -24.16 -15.44
CA VAL A 112 3.60 -24.58 -14.14
C VAL A 112 4.52 -23.50 -13.57
N GLY A 113 5.48 -23.03 -14.37
CA GLY A 113 6.40 -21.95 -13.94
C GLY A 113 5.64 -20.68 -13.57
N ARG A 114 4.63 -20.32 -14.37
CA ARG A 114 3.74 -19.19 -14.10
C ARG A 114 2.94 -19.37 -12.81
N ALA A 115 2.40 -20.56 -12.56
CA ALA A 115 1.67 -20.87 -11.33
C ALA A 115 2.56 -20.77 -10.09
N ILE A 116 3.81 -21.23 -10.16
CA ILE A 116 4.79 -21.11 -9.07
C ILE A 116 5.05 -19.64 -8.76
N VAL A 117 5.39 -18.83 -9.77
CA VAL A 117 5.67 -17.40 -9.58
C VAL A 117 4.46 -16.69 -8.97
N ARG A 118 3.25 -16.90 -9.52
CA ARG A 118 2.02 -16.31 -8.97
C ARG A 118 1.76 -16.73 -7.52
N THR A 119 2.01 -17.99 -7.19
CA THR A 119 1.81 -18.49 -5.83
C THR A 119 2.79 -17.85 -4.86
N VAL A 120 4.08 -17.79 -5.22
CA VAL A 120 5.11 -17.12 -4.41
C VAL A 120 4.73 -15.65 -4.17
N ILE A 121 4.35 -14.92 -5.22
CA ILE A 121 3.95 -13.52 -5.12
C ILE A 121 2.71 -13.34 -4.22
N ASN A 122 1.71 -14.22 -4.35
CA ASN A 122 0.53 -14.19 -3.49
C ASN A 122 0.89 -14.44 -2.02
N VAL A 123 1.79 -15.39 -1.74
CA VAL A 123 2.28 -15.65 -0.37
C VAL A 123 3.01 -14.43 0.17
N VAL A 124 3.93 -13.84 -0.59
CA VAL A 124 4.68 -12.64 -0.17
C VAL A 124 3.73 -11.49 0.17
N ARG A 125 2.67 -11.30 -0.61
CA ARG A 125 1.66 -10.26 -0.34
C ARG A 125 0.70 -10.57 0.81
N SER A 126 0.61 -11.82 1.23
CA SER A 126 -0.34 -12.23 2.28
C SER A 126 0.14 -11.85 3.68
N VAL A 127 1.45 -11.66 3.85
CA VAL A 127 2.06 -11.30 5.12
C VAL A 127 2.17 -9.77 5.21
N PRO A 128 1.69 -9.13 6.29
CA PRO A 128 1.85 -7.70 6.48
C PRO A 128 3.33 -7.28 6.54
N ASP A 129 3.62 -6.10 6.02
CA ASP A 129 4.94 -5.45 6.06
C ASP A 129 5.52 -5.34 7.47
N LEU A 130 4.70 -4.98 8.47
CA LEU A 130 5.15 -4.93 9.86
C LEU A 130 5.60 -6.30 10.38
N VAL A 131 4.95 -7.39 9.97
CA VAL A 131 5.32 -8.74 10.39
C VAL A 131 6.69 -9.11 9.79
N TYR A 132 6.92 -8.81 8.52
CA TYR A 132 8.24 -9.00 7.90
C TYR A 132 9.32 -8.20 8.62
N ALA A 133 9.07 -6.92 8.89
CA ALA A 133 10.03 -6.08 9.59
C ALA A 133 10.34 -6.62 10.99
N SER A 134 9.34 -7.02 11.77
CA SER A 134 9.55 -7.59 13.11
C SER A 134 10.41 -8.87 13.07
N ILE A 135 10.15 -9.78 12.14
CA ILE A 135 10.95 -11.01 11.99
C ILE A 135 12.38 -10.67 11.55
N LEU A 136 12.55 -9.79 10.58
CA LEU A 136 13.86 -9.41 10.05
C LEU A 136 14.70 -8.65 11.08
N VAL A 137 14.08 -7.78 11.89
CA VAL A 137 14.75 -7.12 13.02
C VAL A 137 15.17 -8.15 14.07
N ALA A 138 14.33 -9.15 14.37
CA ALA A 138 14.70 -10.22 15.30
C ALA A 138 15.87 -11.08 14.77
N MET A 139 15.96 -11.27 13.45
CA MET A 139 17.02 -12.09 12.83
C MET A 139 18.33 -11.34 12.59
N VAL A 140 18.25 -10.09 12.13
CA VAL A 140 19.40 -9.30 11.64
C VAL A 140 19.82 -8.20 12.62
N GLY A 141 18.93 -7.84 13.55
CA GLY A 141 19.11 -6.74 14.49
C GLY A 141 18.41 -5.45 14.04
N VAL A 142 18.38 -4.48 14.93
CA VAL A 142 17.80 -3.14 14.71
C VAL A 142 18.64 -2.37 13.69
N GLY A 143 17.99 -1.75 12.71
CA GLY A 143 18.65 -0.89 11.71
C GLY A 143 17.97 -0.88 10.35
N ALA A 144 18.56 -0.15 9.40
CA ALA A 144 18.00 0.05 8.05
C ALA A 144 17.85 -1.24 7.21
N LEU A 145 18.73 -2.23 7.40
CA LEU A 145 18.76 -3.44 6.57
C LEU A 145 17.45 -4.25 6.61
N PRO A 146 16.87 -4.58 7.78
CA PRO A 146 15.53 -5.14 7.88
C PRO A 146 14.46 -4.35 7.11
N GLY A 147 14.50 -3.01 7.18
CA GLY A 147 13.54 -2.17 6.48
C GLY A 147 13.72 -2.20 4.97
N VAL A 148 14.96 -2.18 4.46
CA VAL A 148 15.25 -2.36 3.03
C VAL A 148 14.71 -3.68 2.50
N ILE A 149 14.95 -4.79 3.21
CA ILE A 149 14.48 -6.12 2.81
C ILE A 149 12.94 -6.18 2.86
N THR A 150 12.33 -5.60 3.89
CA THR A 150 10.86 -5.53 4.02
C THR A 150 10.25 -4.77 2.83
N LEU A 151 10.77 -3.59 2.52
CA LEU A 151 10.32 -2.77 1.40
C LEU A 151 10.55 -3.46 0.05
N PHE A 152 11.65 -4.19 -0.10
CA PHE A 152 11.94 -5.00 -1.28
C PHE A 152 10.86 -6.08 -1.49
N LEU A 153 10.51 -6.84 -0.46
CA LEU A 153 9.48 -7.88 -0.52
C LEU A 153 8.11 -7.29 -0.83
N PHE A 154 7.75 -6.19 -0.15
CA PHE A 154 6.52 -5.45 -0.38
C PHE A 154 6.38 -5.01 -1.84
N ASN A 155 7.43 -4.37 -2.38
CA ASN A 155 7.43 -3.88 -3.75
C ASN A 155 7.33 -4.99 -4.78
N ILE A 156 8.11 -6.07 -4.65
CA ILE A 156 8.03 -7.21 -5.57
C ILE A 156 6.61 -7.76 -5.60
N GLY A 157 5.99 -7.93 -4.43
CA GLY A 157 4.63 -8.43 -4.32
C GLY A 157 3.65 -7.57 -5.12
N ILE A 158 3.66 -6.25 -4.89
CA ILE A 158 2.73 -5.32 -5.52
C ILE A 158 3.01 -5.16 -7.01
N VAL A 159 4.25 -4.84 -7.41
CA VAL A 159 4.59 -4.51 -8.79
C VAL A 159 4.38 -5.72 -9.70
N VAL A 160 4.91 -6.90 -9.33
CA VAL A 160 4.77 -8.11 -10.17
C VAL A 160 3.31 -8.47 -10.37
N LYS A 161 2.51 -8.43 -9.31
CA LYS A 161 1.09 -8.79 -9.37
C LYS A 161 0.29 -7.81 -10.22
N LEU A 162 0.38 -6.51 -9.93
CA LEU A 162 -0.41 -5.50 -10.63
C LEU A 162 -0.02 -5.39 -12.11
N VAL A 163 1.28 -5.41 -12.43
CA VAL A 163 1.72 -5.31 -13.82
C VAL A 163 1.43 -6.61 -14.57
N SER A 164 1.57 -7.80 -13.96
CA SER A 164 1.22 -9.05 -14.66
C SER A 164 -0.28 -9.23 -14.91
N GLU A 165 -1.14 -8.73 -14.02
CA GLU A 165 -2.60 -8.71 -14.23
C GLU A 165 -3.01 -7.72 -15.30
N ALA A 166 -2.37 -6.55 -15.34
CA ALA A 166 -2.59 -5.57 -16.39
C ALA A 166 -2.17 -6.13 -17.76
N ILE A 167 -1.00 -6.79 -17.85
CA ILE A 167 -0.61 -7.54 -19.06
C ILE A 167 -1.72 -8.54 -19.41
N ASP A 168 -2.13 -9.42 -18.50
CA ASP A 168 -3.20 -10.40 -18.79
C ASP A 168 -4.52 -9.78 -19.32
N SER A 169 -4.81 -8.52 -18.98
CA SER A 169 -6.05 -7.84 -19.35
C SER A 169 -6.04 -7.16 -20.72
N GLU A 170 -4.86 -6.97 -21.33
CA GLU A 170 -4.71 -6.26 -22.60
C GLU A 170 -4.79 -7.18 -23.83
N ASN A 171 -4.89 -6.58 -25.02
CA ASN A 171 -4.85 -7.32 -26.29
C ASN A 171 -3.42 -7.40 -26.83
N HIS A 172 -2.94 -8.62 -27.08
CA HIS A 172 -1.52 -8.88 -27.34
C HIS A 172 -1.19 -9.09 -28.82
N GLY A 173 -1.71 -8.22 -29.69
CA GLY A 173 -1.50 -8.35 -31.14
C GLY A 173 -0.01 -8.36 -31.54
N TYR A 174 0.84 -7.66 -30.78
CA TYR A 174 2.28 -7.67 -30.98
C TYR A 174 2.92 -9.05 -30.72
N ILE A 175 2.39 -9.84 -29.78
CA ILE A 175 2.89 -11.20 -29.51
C ILE A 175 2.56 -12.13 -30.67
N GLU A 176 1.35 -12.02 -31.22
CA GLU A 176 0.92 -12.80 -32.38
C GLU A 176 1.74 -12.46 -33.63
N ALA A 177 1.99 -11.17 -33.87
CA ALA A 177 2.86 -10.71 -34.96
C ALA A 177 4.30 -11.25 -34.81
N GLY A 178 4.85 -11.23 -33.60
CA GLY A 178 6.17 -11.80 -33.32
C GLY A 178 6.26 -13.31 -33.56
N ARG A 179 5.20 -14.06 -33.22
CA ARG A 179 5.11 -15.50 -33.51
C ARG A 179 5.00 -15.76 -35.01
N ALA A 180 4.18 -14.97 -35.73
CA ALA A 180 4.04 -15.08 -37.18
C ALA A 180 5.34 -14.79 -37.93
N ALA A 181 6.19 -13.91 -37.39
CA ALA A 181 7.53 -13.64 -37.89
C ALA A 181 8.57 -14.72 -37.53
N GLY A 182 8.18 -15.82 -36.87
CA GLY A 182 9.07 -16.91 -36.48
C GLY A 182 9.90 -16.67 -35.22
N GLY A 183 9.56 -15.64 -34.42
CA GLY A 183 10.27 -15.32 -33.19
C GLY A 183 10.06 -16.34 -32.07
N THR A 184 11.11 -16.65 -31.33
CA THR A 184 11.01 -17.41 -30.07
C THR A 184 10.37 -16.56 -28.97
N GLN A 185 9.73 -17.18 -27.98
CA GLN A 185 9.08 -16.44 -26.89
C GLN A 185 10.02 -15.46 -26.17
N PHE A 186 11.29 -15.83 -25.99
CA PHE A 186 12.29 -14.94 -25.38
C PHE A 186 12.57 -13.70 -26.26
N GLN A 187 12.70 -13.89 -27.58
CA GLN A 187 12.89 -12.80 -28.53
C GLN A 187 11.68 -11.86 -28.53
N ILE A 188 10.46 -12.41 -28.56
CA ILE A 188 9.21 -11.63 -28.52
C ILE A 188 9.11 -10.84 -27.21
N ASN A 189 9.37 -11.50 -26.08
CA ASN A 189 9.32 -10.85 -24.77
C ASN A 189 10.31 -9.69 -24.67
N ARG A 190 11.54 -9.87 -25.17
CA ARG A 190 12.58 -8.84 -25.12
C ARG A 190 12.33 -7.70 -26.11
N ALA A 191 11.91 -8.01 -27.33
CA ALA A 191 11.84 -7.03 -28.42
C ALA A 191 10.48 -6.31 -28.51
N MET A 192 9.41 -6.93 -28.02
CA MET A 192 8.04 -6.41 -28.16
C MET A 192 7.36 -6.22 -26.80
N ALA A 193 7.26 -7.28 -25.99
CA ALA A 193 6.51 -7.20 -24.74
C ALA A 193 7.15 -6.27 -23.70
N LEU A 194 8.48 -6.32 -23.55
CA LEU A 194 9.18 -5.49 -22.58
C LEU A 194 9.00 -3.99 -22.89
N PRO A 195 9.30 -3.48 -24.12
CA PRO A 195 9.04 -2.08 -24.46
C PRO A 195 7.60 -1.64 -24.23
N GLU A 196 6.61 -2.48 -24.56
CA GLU A 196 5.18 -2.17 -24.39
C GLU A 196 4.81 -2.03 -22.91
N VAL A 197 5.34 -2.90 -22.05
CA VAL A 197 5.02 -2.96 -20.61
C VAL A 197 5.82 -1.93 -19.79
N MET A 198 6.95 -1.44 -20.30
CA MET A 198 7.84 -0.54 -19.55
C MET A 198 7.15 0.72 -19.01
N PRO A 199 6.30 1.45 -19.76
CA PRO A 199 5.61 2.65 -19.25
C PRO A 199 4.71 2.32 -18.05
N LEU A 200 3.93 1.24 -18.15
CA LEU A 200 3.07 0.75 -17.07
C LEU A 200 3.91 0.33 -15.85
N PHE A 201 4.98 -0.42 -16.08
CA PHE A 201 5.88 -0.85 -15.02
C PHE A 201 6.51 0.34 -14.29
N MET A 202 6.98 1.36 -15.04
CA MET A 202 7.56 2.58 -14.47
C MET A 202 6.54 3.37 -13.65
N ASN A 203 5.31 3.49 -14.12
CA ASN A 203 4.23 4.12 -13.35
C ASN A 203 3.98 3.39 -12.02
N GLN A 204 3.86 2.06 -12.08
CA GLN A 204 3.62 1.24 -10.89
C GLN A 204 4.82 1.27 -9.93
N TRP A 205 6.03 1.29 -10.45
CA TRP A 205 7.26 1.39 -9.66
C TRP A 205 7.39 2.74 -8.95
N LEU A 206 7.12 3.85 -9.64
CA LEU A 206 7.13 5.19 -9.05
C LEU A 206 6.05 5.33 -7.96
N TYR A 207 4.87 4.74 -8.16
CA TYR A 207 3.85 4.66 -7.12
C TYR A 207 4.36 3.89 -5.88
N THR A 208 5.04 2.76 -6.06
CA THR A 208 5.61 2.02 -4.92
C THR A 208 6.75 2.77 -4.22
N LEU A 209 7.52 3.60 -4.94
CA LEU A 209 8.55 4.45 -4.35
C LEU A 209 7.95 5.46 -3.36
N GLU A 210 6.84 6.11 -3.72
CA GLU A 210 6.11 7.02 -2.82
C GLU A 210 5.60 6.27 -1.57
N LEU A 211 5.02 5.09 -1.78
CA LEU A 211 4.54 4.24 -0.68
C LEU A 211 5.67 3.83 0.25
N ASN A 212 6.86 3.52 -0.27
CA ASN A 212 8.00 3.10 0.54
C ASN A 212 8.41 4.14 1.58
N VAL A 213 8.36 5.43 1.25
CA VAL A 213 8.67 6.52 2.19
C VAL A 213 7.65 6.54 3.34
N ARG A 214 6.38 6.30 3.04
CA ARG A 214 5.32 6.24 4.06
C ARG A 214 5.44 4.99 4.94
N VAL A 215 5.62 3.83 4.32
CA VAL A 215 5.70 2.54 5.02
C VAL A 215 6.94 2.50 5.92
N SER A 216 8.09 2.96 5.44
CA SER A 216 9.34 2.96 6.23
C SER A 216 9.27 3.76 7.53
N ALA A 217 8.46 4.83 7.58
CA ALA A 217 8.22 5.55 8.84
C ALA A 217 7.51 4.66 9.88
N ILE A 218 6.61 3.78 9.46
CA ILE A 218 5.93 2.82 10.36
C ILE A 218 6.88 1.66 10.72
N LEU A 219 7.68 1.18 9.76
CA LEU A 219 8.65 0.11 10.02
C LEU A 219 9.70 0.51 11.08
N GLY A 220 10.06 1.80 11.16
CA GLY A 220 10.98 2.28 12.18
C GLY A 220 10.47 2.08 13.61
N LEU A 221 9.15 2.03 13.83
CA LEU A 221 8.54 1.77 15.15
C LEU A 221 8.86 0.37 15.67
N VAL A 222 9.06 -0.61 14.77
CA VAL A 222 9.40 -1.99 15.12
C VAL A 222 10.92 -2.26 15.08
N GLY A 223 11.74 -1.22 14.94
CA GLY A 223 13.20 -1.31 14.95
C GLY A 223 13.87 -1.37 13.57
N ALA A 224 13.14 -1.10 12.49
CA ALA A 224 13.72 -1.10 11.14
C ALA A 224 14.53 0.17 10.79
N GLY A 225 14.83 1.04 11.77
CA GLY A 225 15.65 2.25 11.59
C GLY A 225 14.91 3.46 11.04
N GLY A 226 15.67 4.48 10.63
CA GLY A 226 15.14 5.70 10.03
C GLY A 226 14.36 6.60 11.00
N ILE A 227 13.58 7.53 10.42
CA ILE A 227 12.80 8.51 11.16
C ILE A 227 11.77 7.88 12.10
N GLY A 228 11.22 6.72 11.75
CA GLY A 228 10.27 5.99 12.58
C GLY A 228 10.86 5.55 13.92
N ARG A 229 12.15 5.20 13.95
CA ARG A 229 12.82 4.85 15.21
C ARG A 229 12.94 6.07 16.13
N LEU A 230 13.27 7.24 15.57
CA LEU A 230 13.33 8.49 16.33
C LEU A 230 11.94 8.91 16.82
N LEU A 231 10.91 8.72 15.99
CA LEU A 231 9.52 8.95 16.36
C LEU A 231 9.12 8.09 17.57
N GLU A 232 9.44 6.78 17.54
CA GLU A 232 9.15 5.86 18.63
C GLU A 232 9.87 6.22 19.93
N GLU A 233 11.14 6.62 19.83
CA GLU A 233 11.93 7.12 20.96
C GLU A 233 11.23 8.32 21.62
N ARG A 234 10.89 9.35 20.84
CA ARG A 234 10.27 10.58 21.35
C ARG A 234 8.87 10.35 21.90
N ARG A 235 8.09 9.49 21.24
CA ARG A 235 6.79 9.03 21.71
C ARG A 235 6.90 8.32 23.06
N SER A 236 7.89 7.46 23.23
CA SER A 236 8.12 6.71 24.48
C SER A 236 8.52 7.62 25.65
N PHE A 237 9.18 8.74 25.38
CA PHE A 237 9.48 9.79 26.36
C PHE A 237 8.34 10.82 26.55
N PHE A 238 7.19 10.62 25.91
CA PHE A 238 6.06 11.56 25.92
C PHE A 238 6.43 12.99 25.46
N ALA A 239 7.48 13.13 24.63
CA ALA A 239 7.93 14.41 24.08
C ALA A 239 7.09 14.78 22.83
N TYR A 240 5.82 15.15 23.04
CA TYR A 240 4.87 15.35 21.95
C TYR A 240 5.16 16.58 21.07
N GLU A 241 5.89 17.57 21.59
CA GLU A 241 6.42 18.69 20.80
C GLU A 241 7.41 18.19 19.72
N ASP A 242 8.33 17.28 20.09
CA ASP A 242 9.28 16.65 19.18
C ASP A 242 8.58 15.67 18.22
N VAL A 243 7.58 14.93 18.69
CA VAL A 243 6.75 14.04 17.84
C VAL A 243 6.04 14.83 16.74
N SER A 244 5.47 15.99 17.08
CA SER A 244 4.73 16.81 16.12
C SER A 244 5.60 17.34 14.97
N ILE A 245 6.84 17.77 15.27
CA ILE A 245 7.76 18.24 14.23
C ILE A 245 8.23 17.07 13.33
N ILE A 246 8.43 15.87 13.89
CA ILE A 246 8.72 14.67 13.08
C ILE A 246 7.56 14.36 12.12
N ILE A 247 6.31 14.42 12.59
CA ILE A 247 5.13 14.18 11.75
C ILE A 247 5.03 15.22 10.63
N LEU A 248 5.24 16.50 10.95
CA LEU A 248 5.25 17.58 9.96
C LEU A 248 6.35 17.40 8.92
N GLU A 249 7.55 16.99 9.34
CA GLU A 249 8.65 16.72 8.41
C GLU A 249 8.35 15.53 7.48
N ILE A 250 7.82 14.43 8.02
CA ILE A 250 7.37 13.29 7.21
C ILE A 250 6.33 13.75 6.18
N LEU A 251 5.35 14.58 6.58
CA LEU A 251 4.34 15.12 5.68
C LEU A 251 4.98 15.93 4.54
N VAL A 252 5.88 16.87 4.87
CA VAL A 252 6.57 17.69 3.88
C VAL A 252 7.35 16.81 2.91
N VAL A 253 8.13 15.85 3.42
CA VAL A 253 8.94 14.95 2.59
C VAL A 253 8.07 14.07 1.69
N VAL A 254 6.98 13.50 2.21
CA VAL A 254 6.06 12.68 1.40
C VAL A 254 5.43 13.50 0.29
N VAL A 255 4.99 14.74 0.56
CA VAL A 255 4.45 15.64 -0.47
C VAL A 255 5.50 15.97 -1.53
N LEU A 256 6.74 16.26 -1.13
CA LEU A 256 7.84 16.52 -2.07
C LEU A 256 8.14 15.31 -2.96
N VAL A 257 8.16 14.11 -2.37
CA VAL A 257 8.38 12.86 -3.11
C VAL A 257 7.23 12.59 -4.08
N GLU A 258 5.98 12.80 -3.66
CA GLU A 258 4.80 12.67 -4.53
C GLU A 258 4.83 13.67 -5.70
N MET A 259 5.21 14.94 -5.44
CA MET A 259 5.37 15.95 -6.49
C MET A 259 6.46 15.55 -7.49
N LEU A 260 7.61 15.07 -7.00
CA LEU A 260 8.72 14.62 -7.84
C LEU A 260 8.33 13.41 -8.69
N SER A 261 7.71 12.40 -8.08
CA SER A 261 7.25 11.21 -8.76
C SER A 261 6.17 11.51 -9.81
N ASN A 262 5.21 12.39 -9.51
CA ASN A 262 4.22 12.86 -10.48
C ASN A 262 4.86 13.62 -11.65
N TRP A 263 5.89 14.42 -11.39
CA TRP A 263 6.64 15.10 -12.45
C TRP A 263 7.42 14.10 -13.33
N LEU A 264 8.05 13.08 -12.74
CA LEU A 264 8.75 12.02 -13.46
C LEU A 264 7.79 11.21 -14.34
N ARG A 265 6.62 10.82 -13.81
CA ARG A 265 5.60 10.08 -14.56
C ARG A 265 5.20 10.81 -15.84
N LYS A 266 4.91 12.11 -15.77
CA LYS A 266 4.52 12.94 -16.94
C LYS A 266 5.59 13.06 -18.03
N ARG A 267 6.85 12.74 -17.73
CA ARG A 267 7.95 12.76 -18.71
C ARG A 267 8.28 11.38 -19.27
N LEU A 268 7.96 10.32 -18.54
CA LEU A 268 8.31 8.94 -18.89
C LEU A 268 7.15 8.15 -19.52
N VAL A 269 5.90 8.58 -19.25
CA VAL A 269 4.65 8.00 -19.74
C VAL A 269 3.89 9.08 -20.51
#